data_AF-A0A957SA03-F1
#
_entry.id   AF-A0A957SA03-F1
#
_cell.length_a   1.000
_cell.length_b   1.000
_cell.length_c   1.000
_cell.angle_alpha   90.00
_cell.angle_beta   90.00
_cell.angle_gamma   90.00
#
_symmetry.space_group_name_H-M   'P 1'
#
loop_
_entity.id
_entity.type
_entity.pdbx_description
1 polymer ?
#
loop_
_entity_poly.entity_id
_entity_poly.type
_entity_poly.pdbx_seq_one_letter_code
_entity_poly.pdbx_strand_id
1 'polypeptide(L)'
;DGDQPGCTMHMVDWARSLGFEIVAAGRGTILYDDDAQGTPDTVPQRFGFSDELIERRTINFKMFNSFRDGTKANVEMTALANAAGLVPDVRGMHEPSVNIEEIAQAFSLQEEGGLLSQHGVVELANSVAADGKSLLPNPLKMGVFCVIRTDHPFIQEDLQTYNVAPGGHNNNYVLWRPYHLVAVEAPISIMNAVFYGQSTGSCLPTPTAECVTVAKRHVEEGELLDGGGGYTVLGHCEKASVARAERLLPLGLSVGARLKQDVATGQAITYDMVELPTDSFIWKLRQVQDATVW
;
A
#
# COMPACT_ATOMS: atom_id res chain seq x y z
N ASP A 1 -14.10 -7.66 1.15
CA ASP A 1 -14.07 -7.39 -0.29
C ASP A 1 -14.42 -5.92 -0.48
N GLY A 2 -14.01 -5.34 -1.60
CA GLY A 2 -14.26 -3.94 -1.92
C GLY A 2 -13.17 -2.95 -1.56
N ASP A 3 -12.31 -3.20 -0.57
CA ASP A 3 -11.07 -2.42 -0.37
C ASP A 3 -9.96 -3.02 -1.25
N GLN A 4 -8.99 -2.22 -1.65
CA GLN A 4 -7.94 -2.61 -2.60
C GLN A 4 -7.21 -3.89 -2.20
N PRO A 5 -6.79 -4.12 -0.94
CA PRO A 5 -6.10 -5.36 -0.56
C PRO A 5 -6.92 -6.62 -0.85
N GLY A 6 -8.23 -6.59 -0.55
CA GLY A 6 -9.12 -7.73 -0.82
C GLY A 6 -9.36 -7.94 -2.31
N CYS A 7 -9.54 -6.85 -3.07
CA CYS A 7 -9.71 -6.92 -4.52
C CYS A 7 -8.46 -7.49 -5.21
N THR A 8 -7.27 -7.04 -4.80
CA THR A 8 -6.00 -7.56 -5.32
C THR A 8 -5.77 -9.01 -4.89
N MET A 9 -6.14 -9.39 -3.66
CA MET A 9 -6.03 -10.78 -3.19
C MET A 9 -6.81 -11.74 -4.09
N HIS A 10 -8.01 -11.38 -4.53
CA HIS A 10 -8.78 -12.20 -5.47
C HIS A 10 -8.05 -12.44 -6.80
N MET A 11 -7.32 -11.44 -7.31
CA MET A 11 -6.52 -11.57 -8.53
C MET A 11 -5.29 -12.46 -8.29
N VAL A 12 -4.65 -12.32 -7.14
CA VAL A 12 -3.51 -13.16 -6.73
C VAL A 12 -3.92 -14.63 -6.58
N ASP A 13 -5.05 -14.90 -5.91
CA ASP A 13 -5.57 -16.26 -5.73
C ASP A 13 -5.95 -16.91 -7.07
N TRP A 14 -6.60 -16.15 -7.95
CA TRP A 14 -6.92 -16.61 -9.31
C TRP A 14 -5.65 -16.97 -10.09
N ALA A 15 -4.64 -16.09 -10.09
CA ALA A 15 -3.41 -16.28 -10.83
C ALA A 15 -2.64 -17.51 -10.32
N ARG A 16 -2.49 -17.65 -8.99
CA ARG A 16 -1.86 -18.80 -8.37
C ARG A 16 -2.59 -20.10 -8.65
N SER A 17 -3.93 -20.08 -8.65
CA SER A 17 -4.75 -21.25 -8.96
C SER A 17 -4.53 -21.77 -10.39
N LEU A 18 -4.17 -20.88 -11.31
CA LEU A 18 -3.81 -21.22 -12.69
C LEU A 18 -2.32 -21.55 -12.89
N GLY A 19 -1.52 -21.50 -11.83
CA GLY A 19 -0.09 -21.79 -11.88
C GLY A 19 0.77 -20.64 -12.41
N PHE A 20 0.24 -19.41 -12.48
CA PHE A 20 1.05 -18.25 -12.80
C PHE A 20 1.92 -17.83 -11.62
N GLU A 21 3.14 -17.40 -11.91
CA GLU A 21 3.97 -16.69 -10.95
C GLU A 21 3.46 -15.26 -10.76
N ILE A 22 3.53 -14.73 -9.54
CA ILE A 22 3.20 -13.35 -9.24
C ILE A 22 4.49 -12.53 -9.23
N VAL A 23 4.65 -11.64 -10.21
CA VAL A 23 5.81 -10.74 -10.28
C VAL A 23 5.59 -9.57 -9.33
N ALA A 24 4.46 -8.88 -9.46
CA ALA A 24 4.05 -7.79 -8.60
C ALA A 24 2.53 -7.75 -8.46
N ALA A 25 2.02 -7.29 -7.33
CA ALA A 25 0.59 -7.03 -7.15
C ALA A 25 0.36 -5.78 -6.31
N GLY A 26 -0.70 -5.03 -6.61
CA GLY A 26 -0.96 -3.83 -5.83
C GLY A 26 -2.13 -3.01 -6.33
N ARG A 27 -1.98 -1.69 -6.22
CA ARG A 27 -3.02 -0.72 -6.57
C ARG A 27 -2.45 0.49 -7.31
N GLY A 28 -3.32 1.20 -8.01
CA GLY A 28 -3.00 2.52 -8.55
C GLY A 28 -3.09 3.60 -7.47
N THR A 29 -2.35 4.68 -7.61
CA THR A 29 -2.43 5.87 -6.75
C THR A 29 -2.61 7.14 -7.57
N ILE A 30 -3.03 8.21 -6.89
CA ILE A 30 -2.95 9.58 -7.39
C ILE A 30 -2.20 10.34 -6.30
N LEU A 31 -0.88 10.43 -6.45
CA LEU A 31 0.01 11.08 -5.50
C LEU A 31 0.75 12.22 -6.22
N TYR A 32 0.36 13.45 -5.93
CA TYR A 32 1.01 14.67 -6.45
C TYR A 32 2.24 15.03 -5.60
N ASP A 33 3.17 15.81 -6.17
CA ASP A 33 4.46 16.14 -5.52
C ASP A 33 4.33 16.77 -4.12
N ASP A 34 3.27 17.55 -3.90
CA ASP A 34 3.01 18.26 -2.64
C ASP A 34 2.13 17.47 -1.67
N ASP A 35 1.67 16.27 -2.06
CA ASP A 35 0.67 15.57 -1.28
C ASP A 35 1.24 15.02 0.04
N ALA A 36 2.52 14.63 0.06
CA ALA A 36 3.19 14.08 1.24
C ALA A 36 3.29 15.09 2.40
N GLN A 37 3.42 16.38 2.09
CA GLN A 37 3.49 17.45 3.10
C GLN A 37 2.11 17.92 3.56
N GLY A 38 1.05 17.41 2.94
CA GLY A 38 -0.32 17.74 3.27
C GLY A 38 -0.71 17.42 4.72
N THR A 39 -1.57 18.26 5.29
CA THR A 39 -2.08 18.16 6.66
C THR A 39 -3.60 18.08 6.64
N PRO A 40 -4.26 17.71 7.76
CA PRO A 40 -5.72 17.76 7.86
C PRO A 40 -6.32 19.11 7.43
N ASP A 41 -5.63 20.23 7.68
CA ASP A 41 -6.12 21.57 7.34
C ASP A 41 -6.15 21.85 5.83
N THR A 42 -5.30 21.17 5.04
CA THR A 42 -5.23 21.37 3.59
C THR A 42 -6.19 20.46 2.81
N VAL A 43 -6.86 19.53 3.50
CA VAL A 43 -7.78 18.55 2.88
C VAL A 43 -8.92 19.21 2.11
N PRO A 44 -9.68 20.19 2.66
CA PRO A 44 -10.77 20.82 1.92
C PRO A 44 -10.35 21.33 0.54
N GLN A 45 -9.22 22.03 0.48
CA GLN A 45 -8.68 22.58 -0.76
C GLN A 45 -8.22 21.47 -1.71
N ARG A 46 -7.47 20.48 -1.22
CA ARG A 46 -6.90 19.41 -2.05
C ARG A 46 -7.94 18.44 -2.61
N PHE A 47 -9.06 18.27 -1.91
CA PHE A 47 -10.19 17.44 -2.38
C PHE A 47 -11.30 18.26 -3.05
N GLY A 48 -11.21 19.59 -3.07
CA GLY A 48 -12.24 20.46 -3.65
C GLY A 48 -13.58 20.37 -2.91
N PHE A 49 -13.56 20.18 -1.59
CA PHE A 49 -14.79 20.19 -0.79
C PHE A 49 -15.37 21.60 -0.74
N SER A 50 -16.66 21.72 -1.05
CA SER A 50 -17.40 22.97 -0.84
C SER A 50 -17.76 23.14 0.63
N ASP A 51 -17.96 24.39 1.05
CA ASP A 51 -18.41 24.71 2.41
C ASP A 51 -19.73 24.00 2.75
N GLU A 52 -20.68 23.94 1.78
CA GLU A 52 -21.93 23.21 1.94
C GLU A 52 -21.72 21.71 2.22
N LEU A 53 -20.74 21.08 1.54
CA LEU A 53 -20.44 19.66 1.76
C LEU A 53 -19.88 19.42 3.16
N ILE A 54 -19.01 20.32 3.62
CA ILE A 54 -18.36 20.25 4.93
C ILE A 54 -19.40 20.46 6.05
N GLU A 55 -20.34 21.39 5.87
CA GLU A 55 -21.42 21.62 6.84
C GLU A 55 -22.40 20.43 6.90
N ARG A 56 -22.72 19.83 5.75
CA ARG A 56 -23.72 18.74 5.66
C ARG A 56 -23.18 17.38 6.11
N ARG A 57 -21.87 17.14 6.04
CA ARG A 57 -21.27 15.83 6.35
C ARG A 57 -20.24 15.97 7.46
N THR A 58 -20.25 15.03 8.40
CA THR A 58 -19.11 14.87 9.31
C THR A 58 -17.93 14.28 8.53
N ILE A 59 -17.02 15.15 8.08
CA ILE A 59 -15.82 14.74 7.35
C ILE A 59 -14.65 14.66 8.33
N ASN A 60 -14.02 13.49 8.42
CA ASN A 60 -12.79 13.33 9.19
C ASN A 60 -11.59 13.72 8.31
N PHE A 61 -11.12 14.97 8.41
CA PHE A 61 -10.01 15.43 7.56
C PHE A 61 -8.72 14.66 7.76
N LYS A 62 -8.42 14.19 8.98
CA LYS A 62 -7.24 13.34 9.20
C LYS A 62 -7.29 12.05 8.40
N MET A 63 -8.45 11.39 8.37
CA MET A 63 -8.66 10.20 7.55
C MET A 63 -8.50 10.53 6.06
N PHE A 64 -9.12 11.61 5.57
CA PHE A 64 -9.01 11.99 4.16
C PHE A 64 -7.57 12.38 3.75
N ASN A 65 -6.81 13.03 4.64
CA ASN A 65 -5.42 13.34 4.40
C ASN A 65 -4.59 12.05 4.20
N SER A 66 -4.86 10.99 4.96
CA SER A 66 -4.17 9.71 4.81
C SER A 66 -4.34 9.07 3.41
N PHE A 67 -5.39 9.45 2.67
CA PHE A 67 -5.62 8.97 1.31
C PHE A 67 -4.73 9.66 0.29
N ARG A 68 -4.28 10.88 0.57
CA ARG A 68 -3.41 11.65 -0.32
C ARG A 68 -1.95 11.64 0.10
N ASP A 69 -1.63 11.62 1.39
CA ASP A 69 -0.23 11.64 1.84
C ASP A 69 0.54 10.30 1.66
N GLY A 70 -0.03 9.35 0.92
CA GLY A 70 0.53 8.02 0.66
C GLY A 70 0.34 7.00 1.79
N THR A 71 -0.09 7.41 2.99
CA THR A 71 -0.19 6.51 4.16
C THR A 71 -1.15 5.37 3.93
N LYS A 72 -2.37 5.64 3.43
CA LYS A 72 -3.39 4.61 3.21
C LYS A 72 -2.91 3.58 2.18
N ALA A 73 -2.28 4.02 1.09
CA ALA A 73 -1.74 3.12 0.07
C ALA A 73 -0.68 2.17 0.66
N ASN A 74 0.23 2.69 1.49
CA ASN A 74 1.24 1.89 2.17
C ASN A 74 0.65 0.90 3.19
N VAL A 75 -0.39 1.30 3.93
CA VAL A 75 -1.13 0.40 4.85
C VAL A 75 -1.82 -0.72 4.05
N GLU A 76 -2.46 -0.39 2.94
CA GLU A 76 -3.11 -1.36 2.05
C GLU A 76 -2.10 -2.36 1.47
N MET A 77 -0.95 -1.90 1.00
CA MET A 77 0.10 -2.78 0.47
C MET A 77 0.74 -3.64 1.56
N THR A 78 0.87 -3.13 2.78
CA THR A 78 1.30 -3.95 3.93
C THR A 78 0.29 -5.07 4.21
N ALA A 79 -1.01 -4.78 4.16
CA ALA A 79 -2.06 -5.78 4.35
C ALA A 79 -2.06 -6.83 3.23
N LEU A 80 -1.92 -6.40 1.97
CA LEU A 80 -1.79 -7.30 0.83
C LEU A 80 -0.55 -8.18 0.94
N ALA A 81 0.61 -7.60 1.26
CA ALA A 81 1.87 -8.32 1.45
C ALA A 81 1.71 -9.43 2.48
N ASN A 82 1.16 -9.11 3.66
CA ASN A 82 0.97 -10.06 4.74
C ASN A 82 -0.09 -11.13 4.45
N ALA A 83 -1.06 -10.88 3.57
CA ALA A 83 -2.05 -11.88 3.16
C ALA A 83 -1.55 -12.77 2.01
N ALA A 84 -0.85 -12.18 1.05
CA ALA A 84 -0.38 -12.87 -0.14
C ALA A 84 1.01 -13.50 0.04
N GLY A 85 1.77 -13.16 1.07
CA GLY A 85 3.17 -13.59 1.23
C GLY A 85 4.13 -12.88 0.28
N LEU A 86 3.76 -11.67 -0.16
CA LEU A 86 4.60 -10.79 -0.98
C LEU A 86 5.40 -9.84 -0.08
N VAL A 87 6.36 -9.11 -0.63
CA VAL A 87 7.18 -8.12 0.10
C VAL A 87 7.29 -6.79 -0.66
N PRO A 88 7.48 -5.63 -0.02
CA PRO A 88 7.91 -4.45 -0.77
C PRO A 88 9.33 -4.67 -1.28
N ASP A 89 9.66 -4.22 -2.49
CA ASP A 89 11.02 -4.37 -3.01
C ASP A 89 12.01 -3.40 -2.32
N VAL A 90 11.54 -2.17 -2.07
CA VAL A 90 12.20 -1.10 -1.31
C VAL A 90 11.25 -0.48 -0.28
N ARG A 91 11.76 0.21 0.74
CA ARG A 91 10.95 0.93 1.73
C ARG A 91 10.04 1.96 1.03
N GLY A 92 8.75 1.84 1.24
CA GLY A 92 7.75 2.71 0.62
C GLY A 92 7.35 2.29 -0.81
N MET A 93 7.94 1.22 -1.35
CA MET A 93 7.79 0.77 -2.74
C MET A 93 8.31 1.80 -3.75
N HIS A 94 8.32 1.47 -5.05
CA HIS A 94 8.86 2.36 -6.08
C HIS A 94 7.87 3.44 -6.52
N GLU A 95 6.56 3.13 -6.53
CA GLU A 95 5.49 4.05 -6.93
C GLU A 95 5.73 4.82 -8.26
N PRO A 96 6.11 4.13 -9.36
CA PRO A 96 6.40 4.82 -10.62
C PRO A 96 5.16 5.45 -11.26
N SER A 97 5.38 6.52 -12.03
CA SER A 97 4.40 7.14 -12.92
C SER A 97 4.17 6.24 -14.15
N VAL A 98 3.02 5.56 -14.25
CA VAL A 98 2.75 4.58 -15.33
C VAL A 98 1.29 4.53 -15.78
N ASN A 99 1.06 4.38 -17.09
CA ASN A 99 -0.22 3.96 -17.64
C ASN A 99 -0.45 2.47 -17.45
N ILE A 100 -1.70 2.01 -17.60
CA ILE A 100 -2.07 0.61 -17.40
C ILE A 100 -1.23 -0.33 -18.26
N GLU A 101 -1.03 0.01 -19.53
CA GLU A 101 -0.25 -0.77 -20.50
C GLU A 101 1.26 -0.85 -20.18
N GLU A 102 1.78 0.06 -19.35
CA GLU A 102 3.19 0.12 -18.96
C GLU A 102 3.47 -0.65 -17.67
N ILE A 103 2.44 -1.01 -16.89
CA ILE A 103 2.55 -1.67 -15.58
C ILE A 103 3.36 -2.97 -15.67
N ALA A 104 3.08 -3.82 -16.67
CA ALA A 104 3.77 -5.11 -16.82
C ALA A 104 5.26 -4.91 -17.06
N GLN A 105 5.65 -3.92 -17.88
CA GLN A 105 7.05 -3.63 -18.17
C GLN A 105 7.75 -2.95 -16.98
N ALA A 106 7.13 -1.95 -16.37
CA ALA A 106 7.70 -1.23 -15.24
C ALA A 106 7.96 -2.16 -14.04
N PHE A 107 7.03 -3.07 -13.76
CA PHE A 107 7.16 -4.07 -12.70
C PHE A 107 7.69 -5.42 -13.22
N SER A 108 8.67 -5.37 -14.10
CA SER A 108 9.54 -6.51 -14.43
C SER A 108 10.89 -6.38 -13.70
N LEU A 109 11.72 -7.42 -13.76
CA LEU A 109 13.08 -7.32 -13.20
C LEU A 109 13.91 -6.28 -13.95
N GLN A 110 14.93 -5.73 -13.29
CA GLN A 110 15.90 -4.82 -13.92
C GLN A 110 16.60 -5.45 -15.13
N GLU A 111 16.94 -6.74 -15.08
CA GLU A 111 17.50 -7.47 -16.22
C GLU A 111 16.52 -7.66 -17.38
N GLU A 112 15.22 -7.47 -17.13
CA GLU A 112 14.14 -7.49 -18.11
C GLU A 112 13.66 -6.08 -18.50
N GLY A 113 14.42 -5.05 -18.13
CA GLY A 113 14.13 -3.65 -18.42
C GLY A 113 13.06 -3.01 -17.53
N GLY A 114 12.73 -3.63 -16.40
CA GLY A 114 11.84 -3.07 -15.38
C GLY A 114 12.60 -2.46 -14.20
N LEU A 115 11.89 -2.25 -13.09
CA LEU A 115 12.42 -1.60 -11.88
C LEU A 115 12.87 -2.59 -10.81
N LEU A 116 12.30 -3.79 -10.80
CA LEU A 116 12.31 -4.67 -9.64
C LEU A 116 13.64 -5.42 -9.48
N SER A 117 14.06 -5.60 -8.23
CA SER A 117 15.18 -6.47 -7.87
C SER A 117 14.77 -7.94 -7.69
N GLN A 118 13.48 -8.22 -7.50
CA GLN A 118 12.92 -9.56 -7.34
C GLN A 118 11.44 -9.64 -7.77
N HIS A 119 10.97 -10.85 -8.07
CA HIS A 119 9.54 -11.15 -8.19
C HIS A 119 8.88 -11.30 -6.82
N GLY A 120 7.55 -11.40 -6.80
CA GLY A 120 6.79 -11.61 -5.57
C GLY A 120 6.66 -10.36 -4.71
N VAL A 121 6.48 -9.19 -5.33
CA VAL A 121 6.46 -7.91 -4.61
C VAL A 121 5.08 -7.24 -4.54
N VAL A 122 4.88 -6.37 -3.54
CA VAL A 122 3.81 -5.37 -3.56
C VAL A 122 4.32 -4.05 -4.13
N GLU A 123 3.51 -3.39 -4.95
CA GLU A 123 3.88 -2.12 -5.60
C GLU A 123 2.70 -1.16 -5.76
N LEU A 124 3.01 0.11 -6.03
CA LEU A 124 2.04 1.17 -6.31
C LEU A 124 2.23 1.69 -7.73
N ALA A 125 1.15 1.95 -8.47
CA ALA A 125 1.21 2.53 -9.81
C ALA A 125 0.66 3.97 -9.78
N ASN A 126 1.55 4.97 -9.78
CA ASN A 126 1.12 6.36 -9.70
C ASN A 126 0.55 6.84 -11.04
N SER A 127 -0.64 7.45 -10.96
CA SER A 127 -1.36 7.99 -12.10
C SER A 127 -0.93 9.40 -12.49
N VAL A 128 -0.11 10.05 -11.65
CA VAL A 128 0.39 11.40 -11.86
C VAL A 128 1.59 11.36 -12.80
N ALA A 129 1.60 12.22 -13.82
CA ALA A 129 2.67 12.32 -14.81
C ALA A 129 3.96 12.87 -14.21
N ALA A 130 5.06 12.83 -14.96
CA ALA A 130 6.38 13.31 -14.53
C ALA A 130 6.44 14.81 -14.16
N ASP A 131 5.41 15.60 -14.49
CA ASP A 131 5.29 16.99 -14.05
C ASP A 131 4.78 17.16 -12.62
N GLY A 132 4.42 16.05 -11.95
CA GLY A 132 3.96 16.00 -10.57
C GLY A 132 2.56 16.56 -10.34
N LYS A 133 1.83 16.91 -11.41
CA LYS A 133 0.61 17.74 -11.33
C LYS A 133 -0.54 17.27 -12.21
N SER A 134 -0.24 16.72 -13.38
CA SER A 134 -1.25 16.24 -14.32
C SER A 134 -1.43 14.73 -14.21
N LEU A 135 -2.59 14.22 -14.61
CA LEU A 135 -2.78 12.78 -14.74
C LEU A 135 -2.23 12.31 -16.08
N LEU A 136 -1.68 11.11 -16.10
CA LEU A 136 -1.39 10.37 -17.31
C LEU A 136 -2.68 10.15 -18.14
N PRO A 137 -2.57 9.86 -19.45
CA PRO A 137 -3.73 9.72 -20.33
C PRO A 137 -4.58 8.47 -20.05
N ASN A 138 -3.95 7.33 -19.72
CA ASN A 138 -4.62 6.05 -19.45
C ASN A 138 -4.13 5.38 -18.14
N PRO A 139 -4.26 6.03 -16.97
CA PRO A 139 -3.74 5.50 -15.72
C PRO A 139 -4.73 4.56 -15.03
N LEU A 140 -4.21 3.75 -14.10
CA LEU A 140 -5.01 2.84 -13.26
C LEU A 140 -5.89 3.60 -12.24
N LYS A 141 -5.52 4.83 -11.86
CA LYS A 141 -6.22 5.66 -10.86
C LYS A 141 -6.31 4.93 -9.52
N MET A 142 -7.51 4.66 -9.02
CA MET A 142 -7.74 3.98 -7.75
C MET A 142 -8.06 2.48 -7.93
N GLY A 143 -7.77 1.91 -9.09
CA GLY A 143 -7.93 0.48 -9.38
C GLY A 143 -6.86 -0.40 -8.75
N VAL A 144 -6.92 -1.70 -9.04
CA VAL A 144 -5.96 -2.72 -8.58
C VAL A 144 -5.33 -3.47 -9.74
N PHE A 145 -4.12 -4.02 -9.54
CA PHE A 145 -3.41 -4.76 -10.56
C PHE A 145 -2.69 -6.01 -10.00
N CYS A 146 -2.41 -6.96 -10.89
CA CYS A 146 -1.54 -8.10 -10.66
C CYS A 146 -0.75 -8.36 -11.94
N VAL A 147 0.58 -8.31 -11.86
CA VAL A 147 1.51 -8.71 -12.92
C VAL A 147 1.81 -10.19 -12.75
N ILE A 148 1.34 -10.99 -13.71
CA ILE A 148 1.53 -12.43 -13.76
C ILE A 148 2.68 -12.79 -14.70
N ARG A 149 3.33 -13.92 -14.45
CA ARG A 149 4.38 -14.47 -15.30
C ARG A 149 4.10 -15.92 -15.68
N THR A 150 4.47 -16.28 -16.91
CA THR A 150 4.51 -17.66 -17.41
C THR A 150 5.67 -17.83 -18.38
N ASP A 151 6.34 -18.98 -18.33
CA ASP A 151 7.36 -19.37 -19.31
C ASP A 151 6.80 -20.33 -20.38
N HIS A 152 5.49 -20.60 -20.38
CA HIS A 152 4.86 -21.52 -21.33
C HIS A 152 4.53 -20.80 -22.66
N PRO A 153 5.18 -21.16 -23.79
CA PRO A 153 5.12 -20.37 -25.03
C PRO A 153 3.71 -20.24 -25.60
N PHE A 154 2.89 -21.31 -25.53
CA PHE A 154 1.50 -21.23 -26.02
C PHE A 154 0.63 -20.32 -25.15
N ILE A 155 0.88 -20.24 -23.84
CA ILE A 155 0.10 -19.34 -22.97
C ILE A 155 0.52 -17.89 -23.24
N GLN A 156 1.81 -17.65 -23.50
CA GLN A 156 2.29 -16.33 -23.90
C GLN A 156 1.66 -15.86 -25.22
N GLU A 157 1.55 -16.76 -26.21
CA GLU A 157 0.87 -16.50 -27.49
C GLU A 157 -0.62 -16.19 -27.29
N ASP A 158 -1.31 -16.99 -26.48
CA ASP A 158 -2.73 -16.78 -26.14
C ASP A 158 -2.94 -15.44 -25.45
N LEU A 159 -2.14 -15.10 -24.42
CA LEU A 159 -2.25 -13.84 -23.69
C LEU A 159 -2.02 -12.62 -24.59
N GLN A 160 -1.08 -12.69 -25.53
CA GLN A 160 -0.86 -11.65 -26.54
C GLN A 160 -2.06 -11.53 -27.48
N THR A 161 -2.60 -12.66 -27.94
CA THR A 161 -3.80 -12.70 -28.82
C THR A 161 -5.03 -12.12 -28.11
N TYR A 162 -5.13 -12.31 -26.79
CA TYR A 162 -6.20 -11.75 -25.96
C TYR A 162 -5.96 -10.29 -25.56
N ASN A 163 -4.91 -9.65 -26.09
CA ASN A 163 -4.55 -8.25 -25.84
C ASN A 163 -4.26 -7.95 -24.37
N VAL A 164 -3.69 -8.92 -23.63
CA VAL A 164 -3.17 -8.66 -22.29
C VAL A 164 -1.83 -7.93 -22.43
N ALA A 165 -1.70 -6.75 -21.83
CA ALA A 165 -0.52 -5.90 -21.99
C ALA A 165 0.74 -6.60 -21.46
N PRO A 166 1.79 -6.78 -22.30
CA PRO A 166 2.98 -7.52 -21.94
C PRO A 166 4.08 -6.63 -21.35
N GLY A 167 5.07 -7.27 -20.73
CA GLY A 167 6.32 -6.69 -20.25
C GLY A 167 7.36 -7.78 -20.01
N GLY A 168 8.57 -7.40 -19.60
CA GLY A 168 9.61 -8.34 -19.17
C GLY A 168 9.98 -9.34 -20.26
N HIS A 169 10.27 -8.83 -21.46
CA HIS A 169 10.52 -9.64 -22.66
C HIS A 169 9.37 -10.58 -23.05
N ASN A 170 8.12 -10.14 -22.86
CA ASN A 170 6.89 -10.90 -23.13
C ASN A 170 6.66 -12.12 -22.21
N ASN A 171 7.31 -12.16 -21.04
CA ASN A 171 7.02 -13.18 -20.04
C ASN A 171 6.01 -12.69 -18.98
N ASN A 172 5.89 -11.37 -18.81
CA ASN A 172 5.08 -10.75 -17.77
C ASN A 172 3.85 -10.07 -18.39
N TYR A 173 2.71 -10.13 -17.72
CA TYR A 173 1.43 -9.62 -18.24
C TYR A 173 0.61 -8.99 -17.12
N VAL A 174 -0.04 -7.84 -17.39
CA VAL A 174 -0.84 -7.14 -16.37
C VAL A 174 -2.32 -7.53 -16.45
N LEU A 175 -2.84 -7.98 -15.32
CA LEU A 175 -4.27 -8.01 -15.02
C LEU A 175 -4.61 -6.77 -14.21
N TRP A 176 -5.77 -6.16 -14.47
CA TRP A 176 -6.19 -4.99 -13.72
C TRP A 176 -7.71 -4.90 -13.58
N ARG A 177 -8.15 -4.23 -12.52
CA ARG A 177 -9.56 -3.89 -12.26
C ARG A 177 -9.66 -2.36 -12.06
N PRO A 178 -10.45 -1.62 -12.87
CA PRO A 178 -10.50 -0.15 -12.82
C PRO A 178 -11.11 0.45 -11.55
N TYR A 179 -11.70 -0.39 -10.70
CA TYR A 179 -12.58 0.04 -9.64
C TYR A 179 -12.51 -0.92 -8.45
N HIS A 180 -12.94 -0.42 -7.31
CA HIS A 180 -13.25 -1.16 -6.10
C HIS A 180 -14.41 -0.41 -5.43
N LEU A 181 -15.36 -1.11 -4.81
CA LEU A 181 -16.62 -0.49 -4.35
C LEU A 181 -16.75 -0.47 -2.83
N VAL A 182 -15.65 -0.63 -2.10
CA VAL A 182 -15.55 -0.46 -0.64
C VAL A 182 -16.70 -1.17 0.09
N ALA A 183 -17.56 -0.43 0.79
CA ALA A 183 -18.66 -0.97 1.58
C ALA A 183 -19.73 -1.68 0.75
N VAL A 184 -19.85 -1.38 -0.55
CA VAL A 184 -20.82 -2.04 -1.44
C VAL A 184 -20.48 -3.51 -1.65
N GLU A 185 -19.19 -3.87 -1.66
CA GLU A 185 -18.72 -5.25 -1.83
C GLU A 185 -18.54 -5.98 -0.49
N ALA A 186 -18.57 -5.28 0.65
CA ALA A 186 -18.46 -5.90 1.98
C ALA A 186 -19.44 -7.08 2.24
N PRO A 187 -20.71 -7.05 1.76
CA PRO A 187 -21.61 -8.20 1.90
C PRO A 187 -21.11 -9.51 1.26
N ILE A 188 -20.25 -9.44 0.23
CA ILE A 188 -19.65 -10.63 -0.39
C ILE A 188 -18.76 -11.36 0.62
N SER A 189 -17.97 -10.64 1.41
CA SER A 189 -17.17 -11.24 2.49
C SER A 189 -18.02 -11.91 3.54
N ILE A 190 -19.14 -11.28 3.93
CA ILE A 190 -20.06 -11.84 4.94
C ILE A 190 -20.64 -13.15 4.40
N MET A 191 -21.11 -13.14 3.15
CA MET A 191 -21.65 -14.30 2.47
C MET A 191 -20.62 -15.44 2.41
N ASN A 192 -19.39 -15.16 1.96
CA ASN A 192 -18.33 -16.17 1.88
C ASN A 192 -17.93 -16.74 3.26
N ALA A 193 -17.85 -15.90 4.28
CA ALA A 193 -17.51 -16.34 5.63
C ALA A 193 -18.61 -17.25 6.21
N VAL A 194 -19.89 -16.89 6.04
CA VAL A 194 -21.02 -17.63 6.63
C VAL A 194 -21.32 -18.92 5.87
N PHE A 195 -21.34 -18.88 4.53
CA PHE A 195 -21.78 -20.03 3.74
C PHE A 195 -20.65 -20.96 3.31
N TYR A 196 -19.42 -20.45 3.19
CA TYR A 196 -18.27 -21.23 2.70
C TYR A 196 -17.12 -21.32 3.70
N GLY A 197 -17.17 -20.62 4.84
CA GLY A 197 -16.05 -20.59 5.79
C GLY A 197 -14.79 -19.96 5.21
N GLN A 198 -14.93 -19.08 4.20
CA GLN A 198 -13.82 -18.49 3.47
C GLN A 198 -13.66 -17.01 3.80
N SER A 199 -12.42 -16.60 4.11
CA SER A 199 -12.05 -15.19 4.21
C SER A 199 -11.84 -14.58 2.83
N THR A 200 -12.10 -13.28 2.66
CA THR A 200 -11.61 -12.53 1.48
C THR A 200 -10.08 -12.48 1.41
N GLY A 201 -9.44 -12.43 2.58
CA GLY A 201 -7.99 -12.46 2.74
C GLY A 201 -7.70 -12.57 4.23
N SER A 202 -6.66 -13.31 4.58
CA SER A 202 -6.20 -13.47 5.96
C SER A 202 -4.68 -13.39 5.97
N CYS A 203 -4.12 -12.81 7.03
CA CYS A 203 -2.67 -12.73 7.15
C CYS A 203 -2.08 -14.14 7.29
N LEU A 204 -0.92 -14.35 6.67
CA LEU A 204 -0.09 -15.51 6.93
C LEU A 204 0.36 -15.53 8.40
N PRO A 205 0.75 -16.70 8.96
CA PRO A 205 1.19 -16.81 10.35
C PRO A 205 2.39 -15.92 10.68
N THR A 206 3.27 -15.69 9.70
CA THR A 206 4.45 -14.82 9.84
C THR A 206 4.29 -13.63 8.89
N PRO A 207 4.26 -12.38 9.40
CA PRO A 207 4.22 -11.19 8.55
C PRO A 207 5.46 -11.08 7.66
N THR A 208 5.24 -10.68 6.40
CA THR A 208 6.29 -10.39 5.42
C THR A 208 6.59 -8.90 5.34
N ALA A 209 5.66 -8.04 5.76
CA ALA A 209 5.79 -6.60 5.76
C ALA A 209 5.25 -5.93 7.04
N GLU A 210 5.73 -4.73 7.32
CA GLU A 210 5.30 -3.84 8.39
C GLU A 210 5.05 -2.44 7.81
N CYS A 211 3.97 -1.77 8.23
CA CYS A 211 3.78 -0.36 7.92
C CYS A 211 4.49 0.46 9.00
N VAL A 212 5.64 1.02 8.66
CA VAL A 212 6.53 1.74 9.59
C VAL A 212 6.25 3.23 9.61
N THR A 213 6.61 3.86 10.71
CA THR A 213 6.41 5.30 10.94
C THR A 213 7.57 6.10 10.34
N VAL A 214 7.26 7.08 9.49
CA VAL A 214 8.23 8.00 8.90
C VAL A 214 7.81 9.43 9.20
N ALA A 215 8.76 10.28 9.58
CA ALA A 215 8.50 11.68 9.88
C ALA A 215 8.07 12.45 8.62
N LYS A 216 6.90 13.07 8.66
CA LYS A 216 6.33 13.89 7.57
C LYS A 216 7.00 15.27 7.47
N ARG A 217 7.42 15.78 8.62
CA ARG A 217 8.17 17.02 8.78
C ARG A 217 9.29 16.81 9.79
N HIS A 218 10.11 17.82 10.01
CA HIS A 218 10.95 17.85 11.19
C HIS A 218 10.05 17.84 12.44
N VAL A 219 10.35 16.96 13.40
CA VAL A 219 9.63 16.82 14.66
C VAL A 219 10.65 16.94 15.79
N GLU A 220 10.41 17.87 16.72
CA GLU A 220 11.31 18.19 17.82
C GLU A 220 11.20 17.17 18.96
N GLU A 221 12.26 17.05 19.76
CA GLU A 221 12.24 16.31 21.03
C GLU A 221 11.05 16.76 21.91
N GLY A 222 10.36 15.78 22.51
CA GLY A 222 9.24 16.02 23.40
C GLY A 222 7.89 16.20 22.69
N GLU A 223 7.84 16.40 21.36
CA GLU A 223 6.59 16.42 20.60
C GLU A 223 5.89 15.06 20.62
N LEU A 224 4.56 15.07 20.48
CA LEU A 224 3.74 13.87 20.36
C LEU A 224 3.46 13.56 18.90
N LEU A 225 3.66 12.31 18.50
CA LEU A 225 3.27 11.82 17.19
C LEU A 225 1.76 11.63 17.12
N ASP A 226 1.18 12.06 16.00
CA ASP A 226 -0.27 12.00 15.78
C ASP A 226 -0.71 10.87 14.86
N GLY A 227 0.22 10.10 14.29
CA GLY A 227 -0.07 8.94 13.43
C GLY A 227 -0.57 9.29 12.04
N GLY A 228 -1.01 8.26 11.29
CA GLY A 228 -1.34 8.38 9.87
C GLY A 228 -2.39 9.44 9.53
N GLY A 229 -2.17 10.16 8.42
CA GLY A 229 -3.01 11.28 7.99
C GLY A 229 -2.87 12.55 8.82
N GLY A 230 -2.01 12.54 9.84
CA GLY A 230 -1.74 13.67 10.70
C GLY A 230 -0.74 14.69 10.14
N TYR A 231 -0.15 15.46 11.04
CA TYR A 231 0.84 16.50 10.81
C TYR A 231 2.27 16.00 10.97
N THR A 232 2.50 14.99 11.81
CA THR A 232 3.86 14.62 12.25
C THR A 232 4.47 13.48 11.44
N VAL A 233 3.66 12.52 11.02
CA VAL A 233 4.15 11.26 10.42
C VAL A 233 3.27 10.79 9.27
N LEU A 234 3.84 9.91 8.47
CA LEU A 234 3.19 9.11 7.43
C LEU A 234 3.65 7.64 7.55
N GLY A 235 3.00 6.75 6.80
CA GLY A 235 3.31 5.31 6.79
C GLY A 235 4.05 4.86 5.54
N HIS A 236 5.13 4.09 5.69
CA HIS A 236 5.79 3.38 4.59
C HIS A 236 5.68 1.85 4.77
N CYS A 237 5.41 1.11 3.70
CA CYS A 237 5.50 -0.35 3.69
C CYS A 237 6.98 -0.75 3.69
N GLU A 238 7.38 -1.62 4.59
CA GLU A 238 8.76 -2.12 4.71
C GLU A 238 8.74 -3.63 4.94
N LYS A 239 9.81 -4.33 4.52
CA LYS A 239 10.00 -5.75 4.82
C LYS A 239 9.99 -5.96 6.34
N ALA A 240 9.23 -6.94 6.82
CA ALA A 240 9.13 -7.23 8.25
C ALA A 240 10.50 -7.55 8.88
N SER A 241 11.40 -8.18 8.11
CA SER A 241 12.78 -8.46 8.54
C SER A 241 13.59 -7.18 8.79
N VAL A 242 13.49 -6.19 7.89
CA VAL A 242 14.15 -4.88 8.02
C VAL A 242 13.56 -4.10 9.19
N ALA A 243 12.22 -4.04 9.27
CA ALA A 243 11.53 -3.37 10.37
C ALA A 243 11.95 -3.90 11.75
N ARG A 244 12.21 -5.21 11.86
CA ARG A 244 12.73 -5.82 13.10
C ARG A 244 14.19 -5.51 13.36
N ALA A 245 15.04 -5.71 12.35
CA ALA A 245 16.48 -5.47 12.48
C ALA A 245 16.78 -4.02 12.88
N GLU A 246 16.05 -3.07 12.31
CA GLU A 246 16.19 -1.63 12.59
C GLU A 246 15.29 -1.13 13.74
N ARG A 247 14.48 -2.01 14.34
CA ARG A 247 13.54 -1.69 15.42
C ARG A 247 12.59 -0.52 15.05
N LEU A 248 12.12 -0.51 13.80
CA LEU A 248 11.22 0.52 13.28
C LEU A 248 9.88 0.49 14.01
N LEU A 249 9.36 1.67 14.34
CA LEU A 249 8.09 1.85 15.04
C LEU A 249 6.93 1.58 14.07
N PRO A 250 6.06 0.58 14.32
CA PRO A 250 4.86 0.38 13.52
C PRO A 250 3.93 1.58 13.60
N LEU A 251 3.40 2.04 12.45
CA LEU A 251 2.56 3.23 12.35
C LEU A 251 1.36 3.16 13.31
N GLY A 252 0.75 1.98 13.45
CA GLY A 252 -0.40 1.76 14.35
C GLY A 252 -0.11 2.01 15.84
N LEU A 253 1.16 2.05 16.26
CA LEU A 253 1.58 2.33 17.63
C LEU A 253 2.10 3.77 17.82
N SER A 254 2.19 4.56 16.74
CA SER A 254 2.79 5.90 16.82
C SER A 254 1.89 6.93 17.50
N VAL A 255 0.57 6.76 17.50
CA VAL A 255 -0.35 7.76 18.06
C VAL A 255 -0.10 7.95 19.56
N GLY A 256 0.25 9.18 19.94
CA GLY A 256 0.54 9.55 21.32
C GLY A 256 1.94 9.18 21.80
N ALA A 257 2.79 8.61 20.93
CA ALA A 257 4.20 8.39 21.23
C ALA A 257 4.93 9.74 21.36
N ARG A 258 5.76 9.91 22.39
CA ARG A 258 6.56 11.12 22.60
C ARG A 258 7.97 10.92 22.05
N LEU A 259 8.47 11.86 21.25
CA LEU A 259 9.88 11.79 20.81
C LEU A 259 10.85 12.07 21.96
N LYS A 260 11.96 11.33 21.96
CA LYS A 260 13.08 11.48 22.91
C LYS A 260 14.29 12.20 22.30
N GLN A 261 14.20 12.54 21.02
CA GLN A 261 15.20 13.29 20.27
C GLN A 261 14.55 13.87 19.01
N ASP A 262 15.18 14.89 18.44
CA ASP A 262 14.78 15.47 17.16
C ASP A 262 14.83 14.43 16.03
N VAL A 263 13.87 14.51 15.10
CA VAL A 263 13.80 13.64 13.93
C VAL A 263 13.64 14.50 12.67
N ALA A 264 14.46 14.22 11.65
CA ALA A 264 14.41 14.94 10.38
C ALA A 264 13.24 14.47 9.49
N THR A 265 12.74 15.33 8.61
CA THR A 265 11.77 14.96 7.57
C THR A 265 12.26 13.74 6.78
N GLY A 266 11.39 12.76 6.56
CA GLY A 266 11.67 11.54 5.82
C GLY A 266 12.43 10.47 6.60
N GLN A 267 12.84 10.75 7.84
CA GLN A 267 13.51 9.77 8.69
C GLN A 267 12.51 8.76 9.26
N ALA A 268 12.85 7.47 9.17
CA ALA A 268 12.09 6.41 9.82
C ALA A 268 12.29 6.46 11.34
N ILE A 269 11.19 6.36 12.08
CA ILE A 269 11.19 6.45 13.55
C ILE A 269 11.31 5.05 14.12
N THR A 270 12.19 4.86 15.09
CA THR A 270 12.40 3.58 15.79
C THR A 270 11.76 3.57 17.16
N TYR A 271 11.58 2.39 17.75
CA TYR A 271 11.19 2.24 19.16
C TYR A 271 12.11 3.01 20.11
N ASP A 272 13.40 3.08 19.79
CA ASP A 272 14.39 3.72 20.65
C ASP A 272 14.34 5.26 20.55
N MET A 273 13.63 5.81 19.56
CA MET A 273 13.40 7.26 19.41
C MET A 273 12.20 7.78 20.19
N VAL A 274 11.31 6.90 20.67
CA VAL A 274 10.05 7.30 21.32
C VAL A 274 9.88 6.75 22.74
N GLU A 275 9.05 7.42 23.52
CA GLU A 275 8.35 6.89 24.68
C GLU A 275 6.91 6.56 24.26
N LEU A 276 6.48 5.30 24.46
CA LEU A 276 5.18 4.82 23.98
C LEU A 276 4.11 4.80 25.08
N PRO A 277 2.84 5.08 24.73
CA PRO A 277 1.71 4.80 25.61
C PRO A 277 1.47 3.27 25.68
N THR A 278 1.99 2.64 26.74
CA THR A 278 1.98 1.17 26.91
C THR A 278 0.70 0.62 27.55
N ASP A 279 -0.25 1.48 27.89
CA ASP A 279 -1.54 1.09 28.50
C ASP A 279 -2.61 0.71 27.45
N SER A 280 -2.40 1.09 26.19
CA SER A 280 -3.34 0.88 25.09
C SER A 280 -3.59 -0.61 24.77
N PHE A 281 -4.82 -0.91 24.31
CA PHE A 281 -5.20 -2.27 23.92
C PHE A 281 -4.37 -2.79 22.74
N ILE A 282 -4.12 -1.93 21.75
CA ILE A 282 -3.32 -2.28 20.56
C ILE A 282 -1.87 -2.60 20.93
N TRP A 283 -1.28 -1.88 21.89
CA TRP A 283 0.06 -2.18 22.40
C TRP A 283 0.11 -3.59 23.00
N LYS A 284 -0.85 -3.91 23.88
CA LYS A 284 -0.92 -5.24 24.52
C LYS A 284 -1.06 -6.36 23.49
N LEU A 285 -1.92 -6.19 22.48
CA LEU A 285 -2.06 -7.18 21.41
C LEU A 285 -0.79 -7.32 20.57
N ARG A 286 -0.12 -6.21 20.27
CA ARG A 286 1.16 -6.25 19.54
C ARG A 286 2.21 -7.03 20.32
N GLN A 287 2.31 -6.85 21.64
CA GLN A 287 3.24 -7.64 22.46
C GLN A 287 2.93 -9.15 22.41
N VAL A 288 1.65 -9.53 22.45
CA VAL A 288 1.24 -10.94 22.31
C VAL A 288 1.59 -11.48 20.92
N GLN A 289 1.33 -10.71 19.86
CA GLN A 289 1.70 -11.08 18.50
C GLN A 289 3.21 -11.25 18.36
N ASP A 290 4.00 -10.31 18.88
CA ASP A 290 5.46 -10.36 18.81
C ASP A 290 6.01 -11.60 19.53
N ALA A 291 5.52 -11.92 20.73
CA ALA A 291 5.93 -13.10 21.48
C ALA A 291 5.44 -14.44 20.89
N THR A 292 4.43 -14.42 20.03
CA THR A 292 3.89 -15.63 19.39
C THR A 292 4.63 -15.95 18.09
N VAL A 293 5.01 -14.92 17.33
CA VAL A 293 5.58 -15.08 15.99
C VAL A 293 7.12 -15.11 16.02
N TRP A 294 7.76 -14.49 17.01
CA TRP A 294 9.22 -14.28 17.09
C TRP A 294 9.79 -14.70 18.43
#